data_AF-X1IMY7-F1
#
_entry.id   AF-X1IMY7-F1
#
_cell.length_a   1.000
_cell.length_b   1.000
_cell.length_c   1.000
_cell.angle_alpha   90.00
_cell.angle_beta   90.00
_cell.angle_gamma   90.00
#
_symmetry.space_group_name_H-M   'P 1'
#
loop_
_entity.id
_entity.type
_entity.pdbx_description
1 polymer ?
#
loop_
_entity_poly.entity_id
_entity_poly.type
_entity_poly.pdbx_seq_one_letter_code
_entity_poly.pdbx_strand_id
1 'polypeptide(L)'
;RKPLLYAATRDNLERLAELAKENSCPIAAKASSLEELTELITKLTEFGVKDIVLDSGARSLRRAFEDQIWIRSAALNKKFRPLGFPTIVFPGEMTDDPMKESVIASMFVAKYGGIIVLSDFQGESLFPLLVERMNIYTDPQRPLATTEGIYEIGGPDENSPVLLTTNFSLTYFIVSGEIEASKVPSYLLVMDTEGLSVMTAWAAGKFVA
;
A
#
# COMPACT_ATOMS: atom_id res chain seq x y z
N ARG A 1 -22.89 -1.00 -7.11
CA ARG A 1 -21.50 -0.80 -6.62
C ARG A 1 -21.59 -0.21 -5.21
N LYS A 2 -20.59 -0.40 -4.33
CA LYS A 2 -20.55 0.18 -2.96
C LYS A 2 -19.51 1.31 -2.90
N PRO A 3 -19.82 2.52 -3.39
CA PRO A 3 -18.88 3.64 -3.35
C PRO A 3 -18.63 4.13 -1.91
N LEU A 4 -17.49 4.77 -1.68
CA LEU A 4 -17.26 5.57 -0.49
C LEU A 4 -18.00 6.91 -0.61
N LEU A 5 -18.87 7.20 0.34
CA LEU A 5 -19.56 8.48 0.44
C LEU A 5 -18.66 9.49 1.16
N TYR A 6 -18.18 10.49 0.45
CA TYR A 6 -17.30 11.52 1.00
C TYR A 6 -18.01 12.89 0.98
N ALA A 7 -18.27 13.56 2.11
CA ALA A 7 -18.04 13.14 3.49
C ALA A 7 -19.14 13.67 4.43
N ALA A 8 -19.40 12.94 5.52
CA ALA A 8 -20.17 13.43 6.67
C ALA A 8 -19.38 14.49 7.44
N THR A 9 -20.01 15.64 7.62
CA THR A 9 -19.58 16.76 8.47
C THR A 9 -20.67 17.04 9.50
N ARG A 10 -20.45 18.01 10.40
CA ARG A 10 -21.45 18.43 11.39
C ARG A 10 -22.78 18.85 10.76
N ASP A 11 -22.75 19.43 9.57
CA ASP A 11 -23.92 20.05 8.93
C ASP A 11 -24.81 19.04 8.20
N ASN A 12 -24.28 17.87 7.86
CA ASN A 12 -24.97 16.91 6.98
C ASN A 12 -24.94 15.45 7.48
N LEU A 13 -24.45 15.21 8.71
CA LEU A 13 -24.23 13.88 9.28
C LEU A 13 -25.44 12.97 9.18
N GLU A 14 -26.62 13.42 9.63
CA GLU A 14 -27.83 12.57 9.70
C GLU A 14 -28.26 12.11 8.31
N ARG A 15 -28.38 13.06 7.38
CA ARG A 15 -28.75 12.80 6.00
C ARG A 15 -27.79 11.83 5.30
N LEU A 16 -26.49 12.02 5.50
CA LEU A 16 -25.47 11.16 4.91
C LEU A 16 -25.40 9.78 5.58
N ALA A 17 -25.64 9.70 6.89
CA ALA A 17 -25.72 8.44 7.62
C ALA A 17 -26.92 7.60 7.17
N GLU A 18 -28.09 8.21 6.96
CA GLU A 18 -29.25 7.56 6.37
C GLU A 18 -28.94 7.03 4.98
N LEU A 19 -28.40 7.88 4.10
CA LEU A 19 -28.02 7.48 2.74
C LEU A 19 -27.01 6.31 2.74
N ALA A 20 -26.02 6.35 3.64
CA ALA A 20 -25.02 5.30 3.80
C ALA A 20 -25.65 3.97 4.23
N LYS A 21 -26.60 4.00 5.18
CA LYS A 21 -27.32 2.80 5.64
C LYS A 21 -28.22 2.22 4.58
N GLU A 22 -29.08 3.04 3.98
CA GLU A 22 -30.02 2.62 2.93
C GLU A 22 -29.31 1.90 1.80
N ASN A 23 -28.11 2.38 1.44
CA ASN A 23 -27.33 1.84 0.33
C ASN A 23 -26.20 0.90 0.78
N SER A 24 -26.05 0.64 2.08
CA SER A 24 -24.96 -0.16 2.66
C SER A 24 -23.57 0.24 2.12
N CYS A 25 -23.31 1.54 2.07
CA CYS A 25 -22.09 2.14 1.55
C CYS A 25 -21.21 2.68 2.69
N PRO A 26 -19.87 2.53 2.59
CA PRO A 26 -18.97 3.16 3.54
C PRO A 26 -19.06 4.69 3.46
N ILE A 27 -18.80 5.37 4.57
CA ILE A 27 -18.84 6.83 4.66
C ILE A 27 -17.54 7.39 5.24
N ALA A 28 -17.04 8.49 4.68
CA ALA A 28 -15.95 9.24 5.29
C ALA A 28 -16.51 10.28 6.28
N ALA A 29 -15.95 10.33 7.49
CA ALA A 29 -16.18 11.39 8.46
C ALA A 29 -15.06 12.43 8.33
N LYS A 30 -15.44 13.71 8.14
CA LYS A 30 -14.50 14.82 7.98
C LYS A 30 -14.76 15.89 9.04
N ALA A 31 -13.71 16.29 9.75
CA ALA A 31 -13.78 17.39 10.71
C ALA A 31 -12.54 18.30 10.62
N SER A 32 -12.53 19.38 11.41
CA SER A 32 -11.41 20.33 11.42
C SER A 32 -10.40 20.08 12.54
N SER A 33 -10.64 19.12 13.44
CA SER A 33 -9.73 18.63 14.48
C SER A 33 -10.03 17.17 14.85
N LEU A 34 -9.12 16.51 15.58
CA LEU A 34 -9.30 15.12 16.02
C LEU A 34 -10.41 14.99 17.08
N GLU A 35 -10.63 16.01 17.89
CA GLU A 35 -11.71 16.09 18.87
C GLU A 35 -13.06 16.13 18.15
N GLU A 36 -13.24 17.05 17.20
CA GLU A 36 -14.48 17.15 16.42
C GLU A 36 -14.73 15.88 15.59
N LEU A 37 -13.67 15.29 15.05
CA LEU A 37 -13.74 14.04 14.30
C LEU A 37 -14.25 12.90 15.19
N THR A 38 -13.73 12.80 16.42
CA THR A 38 -14.16 11.81 17.41
C THR A 38 -15.65 11.96 17.75
N GLU A 39 -16.14 13.20 17.91
CA GLU A 39 -17.57 13.47 18.14
C GLU A 39 -18.43 13.00 16.96
N LEU A 40 -18.02 13.30 15.72
CA LEU A 40 -18.74 12.88 14.51
C LEU A 40 -18.80 11.36 14.40
N ILE A 41 -17.70 10.66 14.66
CA ILE A 41 -17.65 9.20 14.58
C ILE A 41 -18.53 8.56 15.64
N THR A 42 -18.54 9.12 16.85
CA THR A 42 -19.40 8.64 17.94
C THR A 42 -20.87 8.73 17.51
N LYS A 43 -21.29 9.88 16.98
CA LYS A 43 -22.64 10.05 16.43
C LYS A 43 -22.93 9.07 15.30
N LEU A 44 -22.05 8.96 14.29
CA LEU A 44 -22.23 8.00 13.18
C LEU A 44 -22.42 6.56 13.68
N THR A 45 -21.65 6.17 14.70
CA THR A 45 -21.74 4.85 15.32
C THR A 45 -23.07 4.66 16.06
N GLU A 46 -23.56 5.69 16.79
CA GLU A 46 -24.88 5.71 17.44
C GLU A 46 -26.02 5.61 16.41
N PHE A 47 -25.86 6.21 15.23
CA PHE A 47 -26.78 6.06 14.10
C PHE A 47 -26.76 4.66 13.45
N GLY A 48 -25.85 3.78 13.90
CA GLY A 48 -25.71 2.40 13.45
C GLY A 48 -24.75 2.21 12.26
N VAL A 49 -24.00 3.25 11.87
CA VAL A 49 -23.04 3.16 10.77
C VAL A 49 -21.74 2.54 11.28
N LYS A 50 -21.27 1.48 10.60
CA LYS A 50 -20.05 0.73 10.99
C LYS A 50 -18.90 0.90 10.01
N ASP A 51 -19.20 1.15 8.74
CA ASP A 51 -18.20 1.27 7.69
C ASP A 51 -17.79 2.75 7.56
N ILE A 52 -16.86 3.17 8.41
CA ILE A 52 -16.41 4.57 8.50
C ILE A 52 -14.95 4.68 8.03
N VAL A 53 -14.63 5.77 7.34
CA VAL A 53 -13.26 6.21 6.99
C VAL A 53 -13.00 7.59 7.58
N LEU A 54 -11.78 7.84 8.06
CA LEU A 54 -11.42 9.05 8.81
C LEU A 54 -10.68 10.07 7.94
N ASP A 55 -11.17 11.30 7.88
CA ASP A 55 -10.44 12.47 7.36
C ASP A 55 -10.29 13.50 8.48
N SER A 56 -9.05 13.77 8.90
CA SER A 56 -8.77 14.78 9.93
C SER A 56 -8.95 16.22 9.46
N GLY A 57 -9.23 16.42 8.17
CA GLY A 57 -9.34 17.73 7.52
C GLY A 57 -7.99 18.40 7.30
N ALA A 58 -6.88 17.77 7.67
CA ALA A 58 -5.55 18.34 7.50
C ALA A 58 -5.20 18.48 6.01
N ARG A 59 -4.69 19.67 5.65
CA ARG A 59 -4.17 20.02 4.30
C ARG A 59 -2.74 20.56 4.33
N SER A 60 -2.11 20.53 5.49
CA SER A 60 -0.66 20.75 5.60
C SER A 60 0.04 19.43 5.89
N LEU A 61 1.20 19.23 5.25
CA LEU A 61 1.97 18.00 5.35
C LEU A 61 2.26 17.60 6.80
N ARG A 62 2.77 18.55 7.59
CA ARG A 62 3.13 18.33 8.99
C ARG A 62 1.94 17.85 9.81
N ARG A 63 0.82 18.56 9.73
CA ARG A 63 -0.37 18.25 10.51
C ARG A 63 -0.93 16.89 10.10
N ALA A 64 -1.05 16.63 8.80
CA ALA A 64 -1.56 15.36 8.31
C ALA A 64 -0.67 14.18 8.75
N PHE A 65 0.66 14.34 8.72
CA PHE A 65 1.58 13.34 9.27
C PHE A 65 1.33 13.10 10.77
N GLU A 66 1.32 14.16 11.58
CA GLU A 66 1.08 14.08 13.02
C GLU A 66 -0.26 13.38 13.31
N ASP A 67 -1.35 13.80 12.64
CA ASP A 67 -2.68 13.22 12.78
C ASP A 67 -2.70 11.71 12.48
N GLN A 68 -2.03 11.24 11.41
CA GLN A 68 -1.96 9.80 11.09
C GLN A 68 -1.27 9.00 12.20
N ILE A 69 -0.16 9.52 12.75
CA ILE A 69 0.55 8.87 13.87
C ILE A 69 -0.35 8.80 15.10
N TRP A 70 -1.03 9.91 15.43
CA TRP A 70 -1.92 9.99 16.59
C TRP A 70 -3.11 9.05 16.47
N ILE A 71 -3.81 9.05 15.33
CA ILE A 71 -4.95 8.17 15.03
C ILE A 71 -4.53 6.71 15.24
N ARG A 72 -3.45 6.28 14.57
CA ARG A 72 -2.97 4.89 14.65
C ARG A 72 -2.55 4.51 16.06
N SER A 73 -1.77 5.37 16.73
CA SER A 73 -1.26 5.12 18.08
C SER A 73 -2.39 5.05 19.12
N ALA A 74 -3.36 5.97 19.06
CA ALA A 74 -4.51 5.99 19.96
C ALA A 74 -5.38 4.73 19.77
N ALA A 75 -5.66 4.35 18.52
CA ALA A 75 -6.45 3.16 18.20
C ALA A 75 -5.81 1.87 18.75
N LEU A 76 -4.49 1.71 18.59
CA LEU A 76 -3.79 0.48 18.98
C LEU A 76 -3.37 0.47 20.45
N ASN A 77 -2.65 1.51 20.89
CA ASN A 77 -2.00 1.53 22.21
C ASN A 77 -2.98 1.91 23.32
N LYS A 78 -3.92 2.81 23.03
CA LYS A 78 -4.94 3.26 24.00
C LYS A 78 -6.29 2.57 23.81
N LYS A 79 -6.42 1.72 22.78
CA LYS A 79 -7.69 1.08 22.40
C LYS A 79 -8.83 2.09 22.23
N PHE A 80 -8.50 3.29 21.75
CA PHE A 80 -9.45 4.38 21.59
C PHE A 80 -10.35 4.12 20.37
N ARG A 81 -11.50 3.50 20.63
CA ARG A 81 -12.41 2.99 19.60
C ARG A 81 -12.85 4.01 18.55
N PRO A 82 -13.14 5.29 18.89
CA PRO A 82 -13.54 6.26 17.87
C PRO A 82 -12.51 6.44 16.75
N LEU A 83 -11.21 6.26 17.02
CA LEU A 83 -10.17 6.36 15.98
C LEU A 83 -9.78 4.99 15.38
N GLY A 84 -10.55 3.93 15.66
CA GLY A 84 -10.30 2.56 15.24
C GLY A 84 -10.65 2.23 13.78
N PHE A 85 -10.70 3.23 12.91
CA PHE A 85 -11.13 3.10 11.51
C PHE A 85 -10.00 3.47 10.54
N PRO A 86 -10.03 2.99 9.29
CA PRO A 86 -9.09 3.41 8.25
C PRO A 86 -9.17 4.91 7.98
N THR A 87 -8.08 5.50 7.49
CA THR A 87 -7.98 6.93 7.17
C THR A 87 -8.00 7.18 5.66
N ILE A 88 -8.35 8.40 5.26
CA ILE A 88 -8.19 8.93 3.90
C ILE A 88 -7.35 10.21 3.95
N VAL A 89 -6.42 10.36 3.00
CA VAL A 89 -5.55 11.54 2.87
C VAL A 89 -5.54 12.06 1.44
N PHE A 90 -5.30 13.37 1.29
CA PHE A 90 -5.38 14.08 0.01
C PHE A 90 -4.07 14.83 -0.28
N PRO A 91 -2.98 14.14 -0.68
CA PRO A 91 -1.72 14.78 -1.09
C PRO A 91 -1.90 15.90 -2.13
N GLY A 92 -2.78 15.72 -3.12
CA GLY A 92 -3.06 16.72 -4.16
C GLY A 92 -3.74 17.99 -3.65
N GLU A 93 -4.27 17.99 -2.41
CA GLU A 93 -4.76 19.21 -1.75
C GLU A 93 -3.69 19.86 -0.83
N MET A 94 -2.47 19.33 -0.78
CA MET A 94 -1.34 19.86 0.03
C MET A 94 -0.28 20.58 -0.80
N THR A 95 -0.28 20.38 -2.12
CA THR A 95 0.72 20.91 -3.05
C THR A 95 0.17 20.86 -4.48
N ASP A 96 0.56 21.82 -5.32
CA ASP A 96 0.23 21.83 -6.76
C ASP A 96 1.36 21.23 -7.63
N ASP A 97 2.50 20.89 -7.02
CA ASP A 97 3.64 20.24 -7.69
C ASP A 97 3.45 18.70 -7.71
N PRO A 98 3.33 18.05 -8.89
CA PRO A 98 3.08 16.61 -9.00
C PRO A 98 4.18 15.72 -8.41
N MET A 99 5.45 16.15 -8.51
CA MET A 99 6.57 15.40 -7.94
C MET A 99 6.51 15.47 -6.41
N LYS A 100 6.22 16.66 -5.89
CA LYS A 100 6.05 16.87 -4.46
C LYS A 100 4.84 16.11 -3.92
N GLU A 101 3.74 16.07 -4.66
CA GLU A 101 2.56 15.26 -4.35
C GLU A 101 2.93 13.79 -4.21
N SER A 102 3.72 13.27 -5.16
CA SER A 102 4.18 11.88 -5.18
C SER A 102 5.01 11.54 -3.93
N VAL A 103 5.91 12.44 -3.51
CA VAL A 103 6.69 12.27 -2.27
C VAL A 103 5.81 12.31 -1.03
N ILE A 104 4.82 13.19 -0.98
CA ILE A 104 3.86 13.27 0.12
C ILE A 104 3.01 11.98 0.19
N ALA A 105 2.56 11.48 -0.96
CA ALA A 105 1.81 10.23 -1.06
C ALA A 105 2.65 9.04 -0.56
N SER A 106 3.92 8.96 -0.96
CA SER A 106 4.87 7.94 -0.49
C SER A 106 4.98 7.92 1.03
N MET A 107 5.10 9.10 1.65
CA MET A 107 5.09 9.22 3.11
C MET A 107 3.83 8.59 3.72
N PHE A 108 2.65 8.80 3.14
CA PHE A 108 1.41 8.22 3.67
C PHE A 108 1.23 6.73 3.37
N VAL A 109 1.87 6.19 2.33
CA VAL A 109 1.99 4.73 2.13
C VAL A 109 2.69 4.11 3.34
N ALA A 110 3.80 4.71 3.78
CA ALA A 110 4.57 4.25 4.94
C ALA A 110 3.94 4.65 6.29
N LYS A 111 3.12 5.70 6.32
CA LYS A 111 2.59 6.32 7.55
C LYS A 111 1.06 6.31 7.59
N TYR A 112 0.54 5.09 7.56
CA TYR A 112 -0.82 4.73 7.98
C TYR A 112 -1.98 5.34 7.18
N GLY A 113 -1.72 5.97 6.03
CA GLY A 113 -2.79 6.40 5.11
C GLY A 113 -3.51 5.19 4.53
N GLY A 114 -4.78 5.00 4.89
CA GLY A 114 -5.57 3.87 4.39
C GLY A 114 -5.98 4.02 2.93
N ILE A 115 -6.43 5.21 2.56
CA ILE A 115 -6.77 5.62 1.19
C ILE A 115 -5.98 6.89 0.89
N ILE A 116 -5.30 6.92 -0.25
CA ILE A 116 -4.51 8.07 -0.71
C ILE A 116 -5.14 8.55 -2.02
N VAL A 117 -5.62 9.79 -2.02
CA VAL A 117 -6.25 10.42 -3.20
C VAL A 117 -5.26 11.34 -3.87
N LEU A 118 -4.86 10.97 -5.09
CA LEU A 118 -3.99 11.79 -5.94
C LEU A 118 -4.83 12.72 -6.83
N SER A 119 -4.24 13.85 -7.23
CA SER A 119 -4.85 14.81 -8.16
C SER A 119 -4.93 14.26 -9.59
N ASP A 120 -3.92 13.48 -10.00
CA ASP A 120 -3.80 12.87 -11.32
C ASP A 120 -3.04 11.53 -11.24
N PHE A 121 -3.15 10.72 -12.29
CA PHE A 121 -2.43 9.45 -12.43
C PHE A 121 -1.41 9.52 -13.57
N GLN A 122 -0.17 9.81 -13.22
CA GLN A 122 0.97 9.80 -14.14
C GLN A 122 1.82 8.55 -13.92
N GLY A 123 2.31 7.94 -15.00
CA GLY A 123 3.00 6.64 -14.93
C GLY A 123 4.26 6.69 -14.07
N GLU A 124 5.02 7.77 -14.21
CA GLU A 124 6.24 8.08 -13.46
C GLU A 124 6.01 8.27 -11.95
N SER A 125 4.81 8.64 -11.53
CA SER A 125 4.42 8.81 -10.12
C SER A 125 3.75 7.55 -9.57
N LEU A 126 2.84 6.97 -10.35
CA LEU A 126 2.01 5.85 -9.93
C LEU A 126 2.84 4.57 -9.79
N PHE A 127 3.75 4.29 -10.72
CA PHE A 127 4.56 3.07 -10.65
C PHE A 127 5.43 3.01 -9.39
N PRO A 128 6.23 4.04 -9.04
CA PRO A 128 6.98 4.04 -7.78
C PRO A 128 6.11 3.88 -6.53
N LEU A 129 4.95 4.55 -6.47
CA LEU A 129 4.02 4.42 -5.34
C LEU A 129 3.46 3.00 -5.19
N LEU A 130 3.15 2.33 -6.30
CA LEU A 130 2.68 0.95 -6.28
C LEU A 130 3.78 -0.02 -5.83
N VAL A 131 5.02 0.19 -6.28
CA VAL A 131 6.19 -0.58 -5.85
C VAL A 131 6.48 -0.37 -4.36
N GLU A 132 6.46 0.88 -3.89
CA GLU A 132 6.62 1.19 -2.47
C GLU A 132 5.54 0.53 -1.62
N ARG A 133 4.27 0.61 -2.04
CA ARG A 133 3.16 -0.05 -1.34
C ARG A 133 3.37 -1.56 -1.29
N MET A 134 3.79 -2.19 -2.39
CA MET A 134 4.11 -3.62 -2.40
C MET A 134 5.21 -3.94 -1.37
N ASN A 135 6.28 -3.15 -1.33
CA ASN A 135 7.40 -3.36 -0.42
C ASN A 135 6.99 -3.17 1.06
N ILE A 136 6.28 -2.09 1.39
CA ILE A 136 5.87 -1.77 2.77
C ILE A 136 4.86 -2.78 3.32
N TYR A 137 3.97 -3.32 2.49
CA TYR A 137 2.90 -4.24 2.91
C TYR A 137 3.25 -5.73 2.74
N THR A 138 4.46 -6.07 2.30
CA THR A 138 4.94 -7.46 2.25
C THR A 138 5.20 -7.99 3.66
N ASP A 139 4.80 -9.23 3.93
CA ASP A 139 5.08 -9.89 5.22
C ASP A 139 6.60 -10.01 5.43
N PRO A 140 7.18 -9.33 6.44
CA PRO A 140 8.62 -9.34 6.64
C PRO A 140 9.15 -10.71 7.13
N GLN A 141 8.28 -11.63 7.56
CA GLN A 141 8.68 -12.96 8.04
C GLN A 141 8.66 -14.02 6.94
N ARG A 142 8.02 -13.75 5.79
CA ARG A 142 7.85 -14.70 4.70
C ARG A 142 8.42 -14.14 3.41
N PRO A 143 9.63 -14.57 3.01
CA PRO A 143 10.19 -14.20 1.73
C PRO A 143 9.25 -14.61 0.60
N LEU A 144 9.05 -13.72 -0.37
CA LEU A 144 8.41 -14.07 -1.63
C LEU A 144 9.37 -15.00 -2.38
N ALA A 145 8.94 -16.24 -2.62
CA ALA A 145 9.72 -17.24 -3.30
C ALA A 145 9.02 -17.69 -4.59
N THR A 146 9.79 -17.78 -5.67
CA THR A 146 9.41 -18.42 -6.91
C THR A 146 9.52 -19.94 -6.75
N THR A 147 8.74 -20.72 -7.51
CA THR A 147 8.85 -22.18 -7.46
C THR A 147 10.20 -22.63 -8.02
N GLU A 148 10.85 -23.60 -7.36
CA GLU A 148 12.06 -24.24 -7.88
C GLU A 148 11.79 -24.87 -9.25
N GLY A 149 12.75 -24.80 -10.17
CA GLY A 149 12.63 -25.45 -11.46
C GLY A 149 13.50 -24.85 -12.56
N ILE A 150 13.25 -25.33 -13.77
CA ILE A 150 13.88 -24.82 -14.99
C ILE A 150 12.85 -23.98 -15.73
N TYR A 151 13.19 -22.72 -15.96
CA TYR A 151 12.35 -21.77 -16.66
C TYR A 151 12.92 -21.52 -18.05
N GLU A 152 12.09 -21.70 -19.08
CA GLU A 152 12.42 -21.38 -20.47
C GLU A 152 12.03 -19.93 -20.77
N ILE A 153 13.02 -19.09 -21.09
CA ILE A 153 12.80 -17.67 -21.35
C ILE A 153 13.23 -17.37 -22.78
N GLY A 154 12.31 -16.82 -23.58
CA GLY A 154 12.57 -16.43 -24.97
C GLY A 154 12.61 -17.58 -25.99
N GLY A 155 12.20 -18.81 -25.60
CA GLY A 155 12.19 -19.98 -26.48
C GLY A 155 13.60 -20.54 -26.74
N PRO A 156 14.32 -20.98 -25.69
CA PRO A 156 15.68 -21.52 -25.83
C PRO A 156 15.71 -22.84 -26.63
N ASP A 157 16.86 -23.11 -27.23
CA ASP A 157 17.20 -24.34 -27.97
C ASP A 157 18.38 -25.09 -27.31
N GLU A 158 18.86 -26.16 -27.94
CA GLU A 158 19.97 -26.98 -27.45
C GLU A 158 21.32 -26.24 -27.34
N ASN A 159 21.46 -25.07 -27.98
CA ASN A 159 22.68 -24.27 -27.94
C ASN A 159 22.57 -23.07 -26.99
N SER A 160 21.41 -22.91 -26.34
CA SER A 160 21.11 -21.75 -25.51
C SER A 160 21.82 -21.81 -24.15
N PRO A 161 22.18 -20.65 -23.56
CA PRO A 161 22.81 -20.59 -22.25
C PRO A 161 21.95 -21.18 -21.13
N VAL A 162 22.62 -21.72 -20.13
CA VAL A 162 22.02 -22.21 -18.89
C VAL A 162 22.53 -21.33 -17.75
N LEU A 163 21.62 -20.58 -17.13
CA LEU A 163 21.92 -19.66 -16.03
C LEU A 163 21.38 -20.24 -14.73
N LEU A 164 22.11 -20.09 -13.63
CA LEU A 164 21.71 -20.52 -12.29
C LEU A 164 21.38 -19.31 -11.42
N THR A 165 20.27 -19.37 -10.70
CA THR A 165 19.86 -18.37 -9.73
C THR A 165 19.16 -19.01 -8.52
N THR A 166 18.76 -18.20 -7.55
CA THR A 166 17.99 -18.63 -6.39
C THR A 166 16.50 -18.35 -6.55
N ASN A 167 15.68 -19.00 -5.73
CA ASN A 167 14.23 -18.86 -5.74
C ASN A 167 13.69 -17.60 -5.03
N PHE A 168 14.53 -16.67 -4.59
CA PHE A 168 14.03 -15.39 -4.09
C PHE A 168 13.37 -14.60 -5.24
N SER A 169 12.10 -14.23 -5.09
CA SER A 169 11.31 -13.69 -6.21
C SER A 169 11.94 -12.44 -6.84
N LEU A 170 12.51 -11.54 -6.04
CA LEU A 170 13.16 -10.35 -6.59
C LEU A 170 14.40 -10.71 -7.43
N THR A 171 15.22 -11.65 -6.96
CA THR A 171 16.37 -12.14 -7.73
C THR A 171 15.92 -12.82 -9.01
N TYR A 172 14.90 -13.69 -8.94
CA TYR A 172 14.33 -14.35 -10.11
C TYR A 172 13.83 -13.34 -11.16
N PHE A 173 13.02 -12.34 -10.76
CA PHE A 173 12.46 -11.35 -11.69
C PHE A 173 13.51 -10.43 -12.29
N ILE A 174 14.58 -10.10 -11.56
CA ILE A 174 15.71 -9.34 -12.11
C ILE A 174 16.41 -10.16 -13.19
N VAL A 175 16.79 -11.42 -12.90
CA VAL A 175 17.53 -12.25 -13.86
C VAL A 175 16.66 -12.57 -15.08
N SER A 176 15.41 -12.97 -14.87
CA SER A 176 14.49 -13.26 -16.00
C SER A 176 14.20 -12.03 -16.85
N GLY A 177 13.98 -10.86 -16.24
CA GLY A 177 13.79 -9.60 -16.97
C GLY A 177 15.00 -9.21 -17.80
N GLU A 178 16.22 -9.39 -17.29
CA GLU A 178 17.46 -9.12 -18.04
C GLU A 178 17.67 -10.12 -19.19
N ILE A 179 17.32 -11.41 -19.00
CA ILE A 179 17.32 -12.40 -20.09
C ILE A 179 16.35 -11.96 -21.20
N GLU A 180 15.11 -11.60 -20.86
CA GLU A 180 14.12 -11.11 -21.82
C GLU A 180 14.60 -9.84 -22.55
N ALA A 181 15.11 -8.86 -21.81
CA ALA A 181 15.59 -7.60 -22.35
C ALA A 181 16.80 -7.77 -23.28
N SER A 182 17.70 -8.71 -22.96
CA SER A 182 18.87 -9.04 -23.78
C SER A 182 18.51 -9.69 -25.11
N LYS A 183 17.30 -10.26 -25.23
CA LYS A 183 16.85 -11.07 -26.37
C LYS A 183 17.75 -12.27 -26.66
N VAL A 184 18.40 -12.82 -25.61
CA VAL A 184 19.17 -14.06 -25.67
C VAL A 184 18.34 -15.17 -25.01
N PRO A 185 17.68 -16.06 -25.80
CA PRO A 185 16.92 -17.17 -25.25
C PRO A 185 17.80 -18.02 -24.33
N SER A 186 17.31 -18.33 -23.12
CA SER A 186 18.09 -19.01 -22.09
C SER A 186 17.23 -19.92 -21.22
N TYR A 187 17.84 -20.96 -20.66
CA TYR A 187 17.28 -21.72 -19.55
C TYR A 187 17.72 -21.08 -18.23
N LEU A 188 16.78 -20.79 -17.34
CA LEU A 188 17.04 -20.28 -15.99
C LEU A 188 16.72 -21.35 -14.95
N LEU A 189 17.76 -21.89 -14.33
CA LEU A 189 17.68 -22.85 -13.22
C LEU A 189 17.50 -22.06 -11.94
N VAL A 190 16.36 -22.26 -11.28
CA VAL A 190 16.02 -21.63 -10.01
C VAL A 190 16.18 -22.68 -8.93
N MET A 191 17.20 -22.53 -8.08
CA MET A 191 17.46 -23.39 -6.93
C MET A 191 16.66 -22.92 -5.71
N ASP A 192 16.04 -23.84 -4.97
CA ASP A 192 15.40 -23.48 -3.71
C ASP A 192 16.45 -23.13 -2.65
N THR A 193 16.45 -21.87 -2.23
CA THR A 193 17.28 -21.38 -1.13
C THR A 193 16.44 -20.72 -0.04
N GLU A 194 15.21 -21.22 0.15
CA GLU A 194 14.21 -20.69 1.09
C GLU A 194 13.88 -19.21 0.88
N GLY A 195 13.90 -18.76 -0.39
CA GLY A 195 13.60 -17.39 -0.75
C GLY A 195 14.70 -16.38 -0.36
N LEU A 196 15.94 -16.84 -0.19
CA LEU A 196 17.10 -15.96 0.04
C LEU A 196 17.76 -15.51 -1.28
N SER A 197 18.29 -14.28 -1.30
CA SER A 197 19.08 -13.79 -2.45
C SER A 197 20.39 -14.59 -2.61
N VAL A 198 21.01 -14.55 -3.79
CA VAL A 198 22.25 -15.31 -4.10
C VAL A 198 23.32 -15.19 -3.01
N MET A 199 23.72 -13.96 -2.65
CA MET A 199 24.78 -13.74 -1.66
C MET A 199 24.34 -14.12 -0.24
N THR A 200 23.07 -13.92 0.09
CA THR A 200 22.52 -14.31 1.40
C THR A 200 22.47 -15.83 1.55
N ALA A 201 22.01 -16.54 0.50
CA ALA A 201 21.94 -17.98 0.47
C ALA A 201 23.32 -18.62 0.52
N TRP A 202 24.29 -18.08 -0.22
CA TRP A 202 25.68 -18.53 -0.18
C TRP A 202 26.29 -18.38 1.22
N ALA A 203 26.15 -17.20 1.83
CA ALA A 203 26.66 -16.94 3.17
C ALA A 203 26.01 -17.83 4.25
N ALA A 204 24.75 -18.22 4.05
CA ALA A 204 24.02 -19.15 4.91
C ALA A 204 24.28 -20.63 4.61
N GLY A 205 25.14 -20.96 3.65
CA GLY A 205 25.44 -22.34 3.24
C GLY A 205 24.29 -23.03 2.49
N LYS A 206 23.31 -22.27 1.99
CA LYS A 206 22.15 -22.77 1.23
C LYS A 206 22.33 -22.69 -0.28
N PHE A 207 23.41 -22.07 -0.74
CA PHE A 207 23.79 -21.99 -2.15
C PHE A 207 25.26 -22.37 -2.29
N VAL A 208 25.52 -23.68 -2.32
CA VAL A 208 26.85 -24.30 -2.31
C VAL A 208 26.97 -25.34 -3.43
N ALA A 209 28.21 -25.68 -3.79
CA ALA A 209 28.54 -26.64 -4.86
C ALA A 209 28.36 -28.10 -4.44
#